data_AF-A0A521UQR5-F1
#
_entry.id   AF-A0A521UQR5-F1
#
_cell.length_a   1.000
_cell.length_b   1.000
_cell.length_c   1.000
_cell.angle_alpha   90.00
_cell.angle_beta   90.00
_cell.angle_gamma   90.00
#
_symmetry.space_group_name_H-M   'P 1'
#
loop_
_entity.id
_entity.type
_entity.pdbx_description
1 polymer ?
#
loop_
_entity_poly.entity_id
_entity_poly.type
_entity_poly.pdbx_seq_one_letter_code
_entity_poly.pdbx_strand_id
1 'polypeptide(L)' 'MGGGSLLEVRLREGESIEELLGRFRRGVQRSGLLGEVRRRAHFVSRSERERMAARRSARKAARKARKIEERLRRSGR' A
#
# COMPACT_ATOMS: atom_id res chain seq x y z
N MET A 1 23.04 -17.30 0.67
CA MET A 1 21.75 -16.71 1.10
C MET A 1 21.66 -15.33 0.47
N GLY A 2 20.81 -15.16 -0.55
CA GLY A 2 20.86 -14.03 -1.48
C GLY A 2 20.61 -12.67 -0.82
N GLY A 3 21.66 -11.85 -0.74
CA GLY A 3 21.58 -10.43 -0.42
C GLY A 3 21.14 -9.59 -1.62
N GLY A 4 20.01 -9.95 -2.23
CA GLY A 4 19.37 -9.11 -3.25
C GLY A 4 18.56 -8.02 -2.57
N SER A 5 18.87 -6.76 -2.87
CA SER A 5 18.03 -5.61 -2.51
C SER A 5 16.57 -5.91 -2.89
N LEU A 6 15.63 -5.73 -1.98
CA LEU A 6 14.20 -6.11 -2.12
C LEU A 6 13.50 -5.51 -3.36
N LEU A 7 14.17 -4.60 -4.07
CA LEU A 7 13.69 -3.83 -5.22
C LEU A 7 14.59 -3.94 -6.46
N GLU A 8 15.58 -4.84 -6.47
CA GLU A 8 16.40 -5.07 -7.65
C GLU A 8 15.57 -5.72 -8.77
N VAL A 9 15.61 -5.12 -9.96
CA VAL A 9 14.96 -5.65 -11.15
C VAL A 9 15.97 -5.73 -12.28
N ARG A 10 16.24 -6.96 -12.74
CA ARG A 10 17.13 -7.21 -13.88
C ARG A 10 16.33 -7.26 -15.18
N LEU A 11 16.96 -6.77 -16.24
CA LEU A 11 16.46 -6.87 -17.61
C LEU A 11 16.33 -8.34 -18.01
N ARG A 12 15.23 -8.68 -18.67
CA ARG A 12 15.02 -10.00 -19.27
C ARG A 12 15.34 -9.96 -20.76
N GLU A 13 15.69 -11.11 -21.33
CA GLU A 13 15.89 -11.21 -22.78
C GLU A 13 14.61 -10.86 -23.53
N GLY A 14 14.73 -10.02 -24.56
CA GLY A 14 13.59 -9.57 -25.39
C GLY A 14 12.62 -8.60 -24.70
N GLU A 15 12.92 -8.13 -23.49
CA GLU A 15 12.05 -7.19 -22.77
C GLU A 15 12.28 -5.73 -23.19
N SER A 16 11.19 -4.98 -23.33
CA SER A 16 11.25 -3.54 -23.56
C SER A 16 11.59 -2.77 -22.28
N ILE A 17 12.16 -1.56 -22.43
CA ILE A 17 12.49 -0.68 -21.29
C ILE A 17 11.23 -0.34 -20.47
N GLU A 18 10.08 -0.16 -21.13
CA GLU A 18 8.83 0.17 -20.45
C GLU A 18 8.34 -0.97 -19.55
N GLU A 19 8.48 -2.22 -20.00
CA GLU A 19 8.11 -3.40 -19.21
C GLU A 19 9.00 -3.56 -17.98
N LEU A 20 10.31 -3.34 -18.13
CA LEU A 20 11.27 -3.33 -17.04
C LEU A 20 10.89 -2.26 -15.99
N LEU A 21 10.65 -1.02 -16.44
CA LEU A 21 10.21 0.08 -15.57
C LEU A 21 8.87 -0.21 -14.91
N GLY A 22 7.94 -0.85 -15.63
CA GLY A 22 6.67 -1.30 -15.10
C GLY A 22 6.85 -2.29 -13.95
N ARG A 23 7.73 -3.29 -14.10
CA ARG A 23 8.06 -4.25 -13.03
C ARG A 23 8.70 -3.57 -11.83
N PHE A 24 9.64 -2.65 -12.06
CA PHE A 24 10.26 -1.86 -11.01
C PHE A 24 9.24 -1.02 -10.23
N ARG A 25 8.39 -0.24 -10.90
CA ARG A 25 7.34 0.56 -10.25
C ARG A 25 6.38 -0.32 -9.44
N ARG A 26 5.97 -1.48 -9.98
CA ARG A 26 5.15 -2.44 -9.23
C ARG A 26 5.89 -3.00 -8.02
N GLY A 27 7.19 -3.30 -8.13
CA GLY A 27 8.05 -3.69 -7.02
C GLY A 27 8.08 -2.64 -5.91
N VAL A 28 8.36 -1.38 -6.27
CA VAL A 28 8.38 -0.24 -5.34
C VAL A 28 7.02 -0.07 -4.65
N GLN A 29 5.92 -0.15 -5.38
CA GLN A 29 4.58 -0.05 -4.80
C GLN A 29 4.27 -1.20 -3.83
N ARG A 30 4.58 -2.45 -4.21
CA ARG A 30 4.34 -3.63 -3.36
C ARG A 30 5.19 -3.62 -2.09
N SER A 31 6.43 -3.14 -2.17
CA SER A 31 7.31 -3.04 -1.00
C SER A 31 6.80 -2.05 0.04
N GLY A 32 5.93 -1.10 -0.36
CA GLY A 32 5.45 -0.04 0.52
C GLY A 32 6.52 1.00 0.87
N LEU A 33 7.69 0.97 0.23
CA LEU A 33 8.83 1.86 0.51
C LEU A 33 8.44 3.34 0.51
N LEU A 34 7.74 3.81 -0.52
CA LEU A 34 7.30 5.22 -0.59
C LEU A 34 6.37 5.59 0.57
N GLY A 35 5.54 4.65 1.01
CA GLY A 35 4.69 4.85 2.17
C GLY A 35 5.49 4.93 3.47
N GLU A 36 6.57 4.17 3.58
CA GLU A 36 7.47 4.21 4.73
C GLU A 36 8.27 5.51 4.80
N VAL A 37 8.86 5.94 3.68
CA VAL A 37 9.56 7.21 3.56
C VAL A 37 8.66 8.35 4.02
N ARG A 38 7.41 8.40 3.55
CA ARG A 38 6.42 9.41 3.99
C ARG A 38 6.09 9.34 5.48
N ARG A 39 6.00 8.13 6.06
CA ARG A 39 5.73 7.96 7.50
C ARG A 39 6.91 8.41 8.37
N ARG A 40 8.14 8.29 7.86
CA ARG A 40 9.38 8.65 8.56
C ARG A 40 9.89 10.05 8.24
N ALA A 41 9.23 10.79 7.34
CA ALA A 41 9.65 12.11 6.90
C ALA A 41 9.66 13.16 8.02
N HIS A 42 8.89 12.95 9.09
CA HIS A 42 8.86 13.82 10.26
C HIS A 42 8.72 12.97 11.53
N PHE A 43 9.17 13.52 12.65
CA PHE A 43 8.94 12.93 13.95
C PHE A 43 7.44 12.97 14.29
N VAL A 44 6.93 11.88 14.86
CA VAL A 44 5.55 11.75 15.33
C VAL A 44 5.61 11.09 16.70
N SER A 45 5.06 11.75 17.71
CA SER A 45 5.01 11.20 19.07
C SER A 45 4.17 9.93 19.14
N ARG A 46 4.40 9.09 20.16
CA ARG A 46 3.64 7.85 20.37
C ARG A 46 2.14 8.11 20.43
N SER A 47 1.72 9.10 21.22
CA SER A 47 0.29 9.45 21.38
C SER A 47 -0.34 9.95 20.08
N GLU A 48 0.40 10.67 19.24
CA GLU A 48 -0.10 11.07 17.91
C GLU A 48 -0.21 9.89 16.96
N ARG A 49 0.74 8.96 17.00
CA ARG A 49 0.71 7.72 16.22
C ARG A 49 -0.51 6.87 16.59
N GLU A 50 -0.78 6.71 17.88
CA GLU A 50 -1.95 6.00 18.40
C GLU A 50 -3.27 6.68 18.00
N ARG A 51 -3.36 8.01 18.16
CA ARG A 51 -4.52 8.81 17.69
C ARG A 51 -4.76 8.65 16.20
N MET A 52 -3.71 8.69 15.38
CA MET A 52 -3.81 8.45 13.93
C MET A 52 -4.26 7.03 13.60
N ALA A 53 -3.75 6.02 14.30
CA ALA A 53 -4.13 4.62 14.10
C ALA A 53 -5.61 4.38 14.42
N ALA A 54 -6.09 4.88 15.57
CA ALA A 54 -7.49 4.78 15.96
C ALA A 54 -8.44 5.48 14.98
N ARG A 55 -8.08 6.68 14.50
CA ARG A 55 -8.86 7.38 13.48
C ARG A 55 -8.90 6.61 12.16
N ARG A 56 -7.78 5.99 11.76
CA ARG A 56 -7.70 5.17 10.53
C ARG A 56 -8.55 3.91 10.65
N SER A 57 -8.52 3.20 11.78
CA SER A 57 -9.32 2.00 11.99
C SER A 57 -10.82 2.30 11.99
N ALA A 58 -11.26 3.35 12.69
CA ALA A 58 -12.65 3.80 12.69
C ALA A 58 -13.16 4.12 11.27
N ARG A 59 -12.36 4.86 10.49
CA ARG A 59 -12.69 5.16 9.08
C ARG A 59 -12.80 3.90 8.23
N LYS A 60 -11.91 2.92 8.43
CA LYS A 60 -11.95 1.64 7.69
C LYS A 60 -13.20 0.83 8.05
N ALA A 61 -13.56 0.77 9.34
CA ALA A 61 -14.76 0.09 9.82
C ALA A 61 -16.03 0.72 9.23
N ALA A 62 -16.17 2.05 9.30
CA ALA A 62 -17.30 2.77 8.72
C ALA A 62 -17.45 2.52 7.21
N ARG A 63 -16.34 2.54 6.46
CA ARG A 63 -16.35 2.21 5.02
C ARG A 63 -16.79 0.78 4.75
N LYS A 64 -16.38 -0.18 5.58
CA LYS A 64 -16.77 -1.59 5.45
C LYS A 64 -18.27 -1.76 5.72
N ALA A 65 -18.79 -1.14 6.78
CA ALA A 65 -20.21 -1.15 7.12
C ALA A 65 -21.06 -0.60 5.96
N ARG A 66 -20.70 0.58 5.42
CA ARG A 66 -21.39 1.17 4.26
C ARG A 66 -21.41 0.25 3.04
N LYS A 67 -20.28 -0.42 2.74
CA LYS A 67 -20.20 -1.36 1.61
C LYS A 67 -21.07 -2.60 1.83
N ILE A 68 -21.16 -3.10 3.05
CA ILE A 68 -22.01 -4.24 3.40
C ILE A 68 -23.47 -3.85 3.22
N GLU A 69 -23.87 -2.70 3.78
CA GLU A 69 -25.22 -2.16 3.63
C GLU A 69 -25.60 -1.97 2.15
N GLU A 70 -24.70 -1.40 1.34
CA GLU A 70 -24.93 -1.23 -0.10
C GLU A 70 -25.13 -2.56 -0.82
N ARG A 71 -24.36 -3.61 -0.46
CA ARG A 71 -24.53 -4.95 -1.02
C ARG A 71 -25.87 -5.57 -0.64
N LEU A 72 -26.26 -5.47 0.64
CA LEU A 72 -27.55 -5.96 1.12
C LEU A 72 -28.72 -5.25 0.42
N ARG A 73 -28.63 -3.94 0.21
CA ARG A 73 -29.62 -3.17 -0.55
C ARG A 73 -29.71 -3.57 -2.02
N ARG A 74 -28.60 -4.02 -2.63
CA ARG A 74 -28.59 -4.51 -4.02
C ARG A 74 -29.08 -5.94 -4.17
N SER A 75 -28.86 -6.80 -3.17
CA SER A 75 -29.32 -8.20 -3.20
C SER A 75 -30.79 -8.37 -2.86
N GLY A 76 -31.43 -7.35 -2.27
CA GLY A 76 -32.87 -7.33 -1.98
C GLY A 76 -33.73 -6.69 -3.07
N ARG A 77 -33.22 -6.55 -4.30
CA ARG A 77 -33.99 -6.19 -5.51
C ARG A 77 -34.08 -7.39 -6.44
#